data_AF-A0A7W9ZN61-F1
#
_entry.id   AF-A0A7W9ZN61-F1
#
_cell.length_a   1.000
_cell.length_b   1.000
_cell.length_c   1.000
_cell.angle_alpha   90.00
_cell.angle_beta   90.00
_cell.angle_gamma   90.00
#
_symmetry.space_group_name_H-M   'P 1'
#
loop_
_entity.id
_entity.type
_entity.pdbx_description
1 polymer ?
#
loop_
_entity_poly.entity_id
_entity_poly.type
_entity_poly.pdbx_seq_one_letter_code
_entity_poly.pdbx_strand_id
1 'polypeptide(L)' 'MSDLAEEVGLSQSSTSQHLAILREQGLVQTRRVAQTIFYSLQSGTARTMLDTLADIFGSRRRSPAERVHAGRLTE' A
#
# COMPACT_ATOMS: atom_id res chain seq x y z
N MET A 1 6.63 -8.32 2.33
CA MET A 1 6.25 -7.23 3.25
C MET A 1 7.21 -6.06 3.15
N SER A 2 8.53 -6.31 3.08
CA SER A 2 9.52 -5.27 2.77
C SER A 2 9.10 -4.39 1.60
N ASP A 3 8.70 -5.00 0.48
CA ASP A 3 8.32 -4.28 -0.74
C ASP A 3 7.15 -3.29 -0.51
N LEU A 4 6.17 -3.66 0.31
CA LEU A 4 5.03 -2.78 0.60
C LEU A 4 5.42 -1.65 1.57
N ALA A 5 6.30 -1.94 2.54
CA ALA A 5 6.81 -0.93 3.45
C ALA A 5 7.67 0.12 2.71
N GLU A 6 8.49 -0.34 1.77
CA GLU A 6 9.30 0.49 0.88
C GLU A 6 8.42 1.36 -0.03
N GLU A 7 7.41 0.79 -0.69
CA GLU A 7 6.50 1.52 -1.59
C GLU A 7 5.72 2.64 -0.88
N VAL A 8 5.34 2.43 0.39
CA VAL A 8 4.60 3.45 1.17
C VAL A 8 5.51 4.35 2.01
N GLY A 9 6.83 4.15 1.97
CA GLY A 9 7.81 4.94 2.72
C GLY A 9 7.69 4.81 4.24
N LEU A 10 7.25 3.66 4.75
CA LEU A 10 7.09 3.40 6.18
C LEU A 10 8.08 2.34 6.67
N SER A 11 8.37 2.35 7.97
CA SER A 11 9.11 1.26 8.60
C SER A 11 8.31 -0.04 8.57
N GLN A 12 9.00 -1.19 8.55
CA GLN A 12 8.33 -2.50 8.55
C GLN A 12 7.38 -2.69 9.75
N SER A 13 7.71 -2.14 10.92
CA SER A 13 6.85 -2.20 12.11
C SER A 13 5.56 -1.39 11.95
N SER A 14 5.66 -0.16 11.43
CA SER A 14 4.49 0.70 11.17
C SER A 14 3.59 0.10 10.10
N THR A 15 4.15 -0.38 8.99
CA THR A 15 3.40 -1.09 7.95
C THR A 15 2.70 -2.33 8.53
N SER A 16 3.37 -3.07 9.42
CA SER A 16 2.79 -4.25 10.09
C SER A 16 1.60 -3.92 10.96
N GLN A 17 1.73 -2.88 11.77
CA GLN A 17 0.63 -2.40 12.60
C GLN A 17 -0.55 -1.96 11.74
N HIS A 18 -0.32 -1.18 10.68
CA HIS A 18 -1.40 -0.75 9.78
C HIS A 18 -2.09 -1.93 9.09
N LEU A 19 -1.32 -2.90 8.56
CA LEU A 19 -1.89 -4.08 7.92
C LEU A 19 -2.64 -4.99 8.90
N ALA A 20 -2.22 -5.04 10.17
CA ALA A 20 -2.95 -5.77 11.20
C ALA A 20 -4.34 -5.18 11.42
N ILE A 21 -4.45 -3.85 11.56
CA ILE A 21 -5.71 -3.13 11.69
C ILE A 21 -6.58 -3.34 10.45
N LEU A 22 -6.03 -3.15 9.24
CA LEU A 22 -6.79 -3.33 8.00
C LEU A 22 -7.32 -4.76 7.82
N ARG A 23 -6.57 -5.76 8.28
CA ARG A 23 -7.00 -7.16 8.25
C ARG A 23 -8.09 -7.44 9.28
N GLU A 24 -7.95 -6.91 10.49
CA GLU A 24 -8.97 -7.02 11.55
C GLU A 24 -10.31 -6.39 11.11
N GLN A 25 -10.25 -5.28 10.37
CA GLN A 25 -11.42 -4.61 9.81
C GLN A 25 -11.93 -5.25 8.49
N GLY A 26 -11.35 -6.37 8.04
CA GLY A 26 -11.78 -7.07 6.82
C GLY A 26 -11.55 -6.28 5.52
N LEU A 27 -10.71 -5.25 5.54
CA LEU A 27 -10.45 -4.40 4.37
C LEU A 27 -9.46 -5.04 3.40
N VAL A 28 -8.50 -5.79 3.94
CA VAL A 28 -7.50 -6.53 3.17
C VAL A 28 -7.57 -8.02 3.47
N GLN A 29 -7.25 -8.81 2.46
CA GLN A 29 -7.01 -10.24 2.60
C GLN A 29 -5.53 -10.56 2.48
N THR A 30 -5.15 -11.73 3.00
CA THR A 30 -3.77 -12.21 2.94
C THR A 30 -3.67 -13.56 2.28
N ARG A 31 -2.55 -13.78 1.57
CA ARG A 31 -2.16 -15.09 1.06
C ARG A 31 -0.70 -15.33 1.39
N ARG A 32 -0.39 -16.47 1.99
CA ARG A 32 1.00 -16.86 2.30
C ARG A 32 1.56 -17.73 1.18
N VAL A 33 2.77 -17.43 0.73
CA VAL A 33 3.56 -18.25 -0.20
C VAL A 33 4.95 -18.39 0.40
N ALA A 34 5.31 -19.62 0.78
CA ALA A 34 6.52 -19.90 1.55
C ALA A 34 6.64 -18.97 2.78
N GLN A 35 7.67 -18.13 2.82
CA GLN A 35 7.94 -17.19 3.91
C GLN A 35 7.30 -15.80 3.70
N THR A 36 6.68 -15.56 2.54
CA THR A 36 6.16 -14.25 2.15
C THR A 36 4.64 -14.18 2.31
N ILE A 37 4.15 -13.11 2.94
CA ILE A 37 2.72 -12.79 3.01
C ILE A 37 2.41 -11.69 2.00
N PHE A 38 1.48 -11.99 1.11
CA PHE A 38 0.92 -11.06 0.13
C PHE A 38 -0.40 -10.49 0.65
N TYR A 39 -0.62 -9.22 0.41
CA TYR A 39 -1.82 -8.48 0.83
C TYR A 39 -2.53 -7.96 -0.41
N SER A 40 -3.86 -7.99 -0.40
CA SER A 40 -4.68 -7.37 -1.43
C SER A 40 -5.95 -6.79 -0.84
N LEU A 41 -6.47 -5.72 -1.44
CA LEU A 41 -7.76 -5.14 -1.06
C LEU A 41 -8.88 -6.17 -1.30
N GLN A 42 -9.75 -6.36 -0.31
CA GLN A 42 -10.88 -7.30 -0.38
C GLN A 42 -12.23 -6.56 -0.25
N SER A 43 -12.26 -5.43 0.45
CA SER A 43 -13.51 -4.69 0.68
C SER A 43 -13.93 -3.90 -0.56
N GLY A 44 -15.09 -4.25 -1.11
CA GLY A 44 -15.74 -3.49 -2.18
C GLY A 44 -16.06 -2.05 -1.76
N THR A 45 -16.48 -1.84 -0.52
CA THR A 45 -16.74 -0.49 0.03
C THR A 45 -15.48 0.36 0.07
N ALA A 46 -14.35 -0.20 0.52
CA ALA A 46 -13.08 0.51 0.51
C ALA A 46 -12.63 0.82 -0.91
N ARG A 47 -12.89 -0.08 -1.86
CA ARG A 47 -12.61 0.16 -3.28
C ARG A 47 -13.41 1.34 -3.81
N THR A 48 -14.73 1.34 -3.61
CA THR A 48 -15.61 2.46 -4.00
C THR A 48 -15.16 3.77 -3.38
N MET A 49 -14.79 3.78 -2.10
CA MET A 49 -14.29 4.99 -1.44
C MET A 49 -13.00 5.52 -2.10
N LEU A 50 -12.04 4.63 -2.39
CA LEU A 50 -10.80 5.00 -3.06
C LEU A 50 -11.04 5.51 -4.49
N ASP A 51 -11.94 4.87 -5.23
CA ASP A 51 -12.32 5.29 -6.58
C ASP A 51 -13.00 6.68 -6.54
N THR A 52 -13.93 6.92 -5.61
CA THR A 52 -14.54 8.25 -5.42
C THR A 52 -13.52 9.33 -5.05
N LEU A 53 -12.58 9.02 -4.15
CA LEU A 53 -11.49 9.95 -3.82
C LEU A 53 -10.60 10.21 -5.04
N ALA A 54 -10.33 9.19 -5.85
CA ALA A 54 -9.59 9.34 -7.09
C ALA A 54 -10.37 10.17 -8.11
N ASP A 55 -11.69 10.07 -8.19
CA ASP A 55 -12.50 10.90 -9.10
C ASP A 55 -12.50 12.37 -8.66
N ILE A 56 -12.56 12.63 -7.35
CA ILE A 56 -12.58 14.00 -6.80
C ILE A 56 -11.20 14.65 -6.89
N PHE A 57 -10.13 13.91 -6.58
CA PHE A 57 -8.78 14.47 -6.40
C PHE A 57 -7.78 14.05 -7.50
N GLY A 58 -8.10 13.08 -8.36
CA GLY A 58 -7.19 12.36 -9.26
C GLY A 58 -6.67 13.12 -10.46
N SER A 59 -6.95 14.42 -10.58
CA SER A 59 -6.33 15.29 -11.58
C SER A 59 -4.87 15.65 -11.28
N ARG A 60 -4.24 15.08 -10.25
CA ARG A 60 -2.79 15.17 -10.05
C ARG A 60 -2.13 13.81 -10.25
N ARG A 61 -1.96 13.42 -11.52
CA ARG A 61 -1.06 12.33 -11.90
C ARG A 61 0.33 12.63 -11.32
N ARG A 62 0.78 11.87 -10.31
CA ARG A 62 2.20 11.85 -9.94
C ARG A 62 3.00 11.45 -11.17
N SER A 63 3.95 12.30 -11.55
CA SER A 63 4.78 12.07 -12.72
C SER A 63 5.74 10.91 -12.44
N PRO A 64 6.06 10.08 -13.44
CA PRO A 64 7.02 8.97 -13.29
C PRO A 64 8.41 9.39 -12.75
N ALA A 65 8.73 10.68 -12.78
CA ALA A 65 9.99 11.25 -12.31
C ALA A 65 10.19 11.14 -10.78
N GLU A 66 9.12 11.09 -9.98
CA GLU A 66 9.24 10.95 -8.52
C GLU A 66 9.65 9.52 -8.08
N ARG A 67 9.46 8.51 -8.94
CA ARG A 67 9.76 7.11 -8.63
C ARG A 67 11.25 6.76 -8.70
N VAL A 68 12.07 7.57 -9.36
CA VAL A 68 13.50 7.27 -9.59
C VAL A 68 14.40 7.91 -8.53
N HIS A 69 13.97 8.99 -7.87
CA HIS A 69 14.82 9.69 -6.90
C HIS A 69 14.91 8.99 -5.53
N ALA A 70 13.91 8.16 -5.17
CA ALA A 70 13.93 7.40 -3.92
C ALA A 70 14.89 6.18 -3.93
N GLY A 71 15.40 5.77 -5.11
CA GLY A 71 16.28 4.61 -5.25
C GLY A 71 17.78 4.92 -5.32
N ARG A 72 18.21 6.16 -5.05
CA ARG A 72 19.61 6.57 -5.28
C ARG A 72 20.26 7.38 -4.14
N LEU A 73 19.87 7.15 -2.88
CA LEU A 73 20.48 7.78 -1.69
C LEU A 73 21.03 6.79 -0.65
N THR A 74 21.42 5.59 -1.06
CA THR A 74 22.28 4.73 -0.24
C THR A 74 23.59 4.46 -0.99
N GLU A 75 24.52 5.40 -0.87
CA GLU A 75 25.95 5.11 -0.73
C GLU A 75 26.40 5.54 0.67
#